data_AF-A0A520GRL7-F1
#
_entry.id   AF-A0A520GRL7-F1
#
_cell.length_a   1.000
_cell.length_b   1.000
_cell.length_c   1.000
_cell.angle_alpha   90.00
_cell.angle_beta   90.00
_cell.angle_gamma   90.00
#
_symmetry.space_group_name_H-M   'P 1'
#
loop_
_entity.id
_entity.type
_entity.pdbx_description
1 polymer ?
#
loop_
_entity_poly.entity_id
_entity_poly.type
_entity_poly.pdbx_seq_one_letter_code
_entity_poly.pdbx_strand_id
1 'polypeptide(L)'
;MIDINNQLSSFIKMATLQKHLLPSHISLYSALLLTYQKSGFSNPFRITRRELMKLSSIHSFTTYHKRLGELIDFGCLVYSPSFDPILASQIELLPIKIPGQFYGDSVDRHIAESPFS
;
A
#
# COMPACT_ATOMS: atom_id res chain seq x y z
N MET A 1 -6.47 3.49 15.15
CA MET A 1 -5.11 3.87 14.70
C MET A 1 -4.49 2.65 14.02
N ILE A 2 -3.96 2.79 12.79
CA ILE A 2 -3.21 1.70 12.13
C ILE A 2 -1.90 1.48 12.88
N ASP A 3 -1.63 0.25 13.29
CA ASP A 3 -0.35 -0.14 13.88
C ASP A 3 0.68 -0.42 12.77
N ILE A 4 1.74 0.39 12.74
CA ILE A 4 2.75 0.35 11.67
C ILE A 4 3.48 -1.00 11.63
N ASN A 5 3.78 -1.60 12.78
CA ASN A 5 4.55 -2.84 12.85
C ASN A 5 3.71 -4.02 12.35
N ASN A 6 2.46 -4.12 12.78
CA ASN A 6 1.52 -5.13 12.31
C ASN A 6 1.26 -4.98 10.82
N GLN A 7 1.13 -3.73 10.36
CA GLN A 7 0.87 -3.43 8.96
C GLN A 7 2.05 -3.79 8.06
N LEU A 8 3.28 -3.43 8.44
CA LEU A 8 4.50 -3.81 7.72
C LEU A 8 4.71 -5.33 7.74
N SER A 9 4.52 -5.98 8.89
CA SER A 9 4.64 -7.43 9.02
C SER A 9 3.66 -8.17 8.11
N SER A 10 2.41 -7.71 8.05
CA SER A 10 1.39 -8.29 7.17
C SER A 10 1.72 -8.06 5.70
N PHE A 11 2.21 -6.87 5.34
CA PHE A 11 2.65 -6.57 3.98
C PHE A 11 3.83 -7.45 3.54
N ILE A 12 4.83 -7.65 4.41
CA ILE A 12 5.97 -8.53 4.13
C ILE A 12 5.50 -9.98 3.92
N LYS A 13 4.59 -10.48 4.77
CA LYS A 13 3.99 -11.81 4.58
C LYS A 13 3.29 -11.91 3.22
N MET A 14 2.47 -10.91 2.85
CA MET A 14 1.85 -10.87 1.52
C MET A 14 2.89 -10.91 0.39
N ALA A 15 3.99 -10.18 0.51
CA ALA A 15 5.08 -10.18 -0.46
C ALA A 15 5.77 -11.55 -0.62
N THR A 16 5.80 -12.39 0.42
CA THR A 16 6.33 -13.76 0.29
C THR A 16 5.43 -14.69 -0.52
N LEU A 17 4.13 -14.37 -0.64
CA LEU A 17 3.15 -15.18 -1.36
C LEU A 17 2.94 -14.71 -2.80
N GLN A 18 3.15 -13.42 -3.05
CA GLN A 18 2.89 -12.78 -4.33
C GLN A 18 4.17 -12.63 -5.16
N LYS A 19 4.32 -13.43 -6.22
CA LYS A 19 5.54 -13.43 -7.08
C LYS A 19 5.81 -12.08 -7.77
N HIS A 20 4.80 -11.24 -7.95
CA HIS A 20 4.93 -9.92 -8.58
C HIS A 20 5.37 -8.81 -7.60
N LEU A 21 5.44 -9.09 -6.30
CA LEU A 21 5.83 -8.12 -5.28
C LEU A 21 7.36 -7.96 -5.21
N LEU A 22 7.86 -6.97 -5.95
CA LEU A 22 9.27 -6.60 -5.99
C LEU A 22 9.76 -5.83 -4.73
N PRO A 23 11.07 -5.83 -4.42
CA PRO A 23 11.64 -5.05 -3.30
C PRO A 23 11.34 -3.55 -3.35
N SER A 24 11.15 -2.99 -4.54
CA SER A 24 10.76 -1.58 -4.70
C SER A 24 9.36 -1.26 -4.18
N HIS A 25 8.45 -2.23 -4.13
CA HIS A 25 7.17 -2.08 -3.43
C HIS A 25 7.36 -2.00 -1.93
N ILE A 26 8.22 -2.84 -1.35
CA ILE A 26 8.52 -2.81 0.09
C ILE A 26 9.11 -1.45 0.46
N SER A 27 10.03 -0.95 -0.35
CA SER A 27 10.61 0.38 -0.16
C SER A 27 9.55 1.49 -0.24
N LEU A 28 8.68 1.46 -1.27
CA LEU A 28 7.62 2.46 -1.43
C LEU A 28 6.57 2.40 -0.32
N TYR A 29 6.18 1.19 0.08
CA TYR A 29 5.22 0.98 1.16
C TYR A 29 5.79 1.44 2.52
N SER A 30 7.07 1.18 2.78
CA SER A 30 7.76 1.69 3.96
C SER A 30 7.81 3.22 3.99
N ALA A 31 8.06 3.86 2.84
CA ALA A 31 8.00 5.32 2.72
C ALA A 31 6.60 5.86 3.04
N LEU A 32 5.53 5.19 2.59
CA LEU A 32 4.16 5.55 2.90
C LEU A 32 3.85 5.44 4.40
N LEU A 33 4.29 4.37 5.07
CA LEU A 33 4.13 4.21 6.52
C LEU A 33 4.86 5.30 7.31
N LEU A 34 6.07 5.68 6.87
CA LEU A 34 6.80 6.80 7.46
C LEU A 34 6.07 8.13 7.27
N THR A 35 5.48 8.39 6.10
CA THR A 35 4.70 9.61 5.87
C THR A 35 3.40 9.61 6.67
N TYR A 36 2.72 8.47 6.83
CA TYR A 36 1.57 8.30 7.72
C TYR A 36 1.93 8.58 9.19
N GLN A 37 3.10 8.12 9.66
CA GLN A 37 3.57 8.46 11.01
C GLN A 37 3.80 9.98 11.15
N LYS A 38 4.46 10.60 10.16
CA LYS A 38 4.72 12.05 10.17
C LYS A 38 3.45 12.89 10.10
N SER A 39 2.36 12.38 9.54
CA SER A 39 1.06 13.08 9.51
C SER A 39 0.33 13.05 10.86
N GLY A 40 0.93 12.45 11.90
CA GLY A 40 0.28 12.26 13.20
C GLY A 40 -0.71 11.09 13.18
N PHE A 41 -0.47 10.09 12.32
CA PHE A 41 -1.33 8.92 12.16
C PHE A 41 -2.73 9.25 11.63
N SER A 42 -2.87 10.35 10.88
CA SER A 42 -4.10 10.68 10.17
C SER A 42 -4.24 9.80 8.93
N ASN A 43 -5.41 9.17 8.77
CA ASN A 43 -5.77 8.41 7.57
C ASN A 43 -7.10 8.96 7.05
N PRO A 44 -7.17 9.53 5.83
CA PRO A 44 -6.08 9.68 4.86
C PRO A 44 -5.01 10.71 5.28
N PHE A 45 -3.86 10.67 4.59
CA PHE A 45 -2.77 11.64 4.74
C PHE A 45 -2.29 12.18 3.41
N ARG A 46 -1.71 13.38 3.44
CA ARG A 46 -1.14 14.05 2.28
C ARG A 46 0.24 13.51 1.95
N ILE A 47 0.53 13.42 0.67
CA ILE A 47 1.82 12.99 0.14
C ILE A 47 2.29 13.93 -0.97
N THR A 48 3.60 13.94 -1.20
CA THR A 48 4.14 14.45 -2.46
C THR A 48 4.93 13.35 -3.15
N ARG A 49 4.84 13.29 -4.48
CA ARG A 49 5.62 12.35 -5.28
C ARG A 49 7.12 12.47 -4.98
N ARG A 50 7.62 13.70 -4.90
CA ARG A 50 9.04 13.99 -4.66
C ARG A 50 9.51 13.42 -3.33
N GLU A 51 8.73 13.58 -2.26
CA GLU A 51 9.06 13.01 -0.95
C GLU A 51 9.06 11.48 -1.00
N LEU A 52 8.00 10.86 -1.54
CA LEU A 52 7.91 9.41 -1.60
C LEU A 52 9.02 8.79 -2.44
N MET A 53 9.31 9.35 -3.63
CA MET A 53 10.42 8.90 -4.47
C MET A 53 11.77 8.95 -3.74
N LYS A 54 12.03 10.02 -2.97
CA LYS A 54 13.25 10.18 -2.18
C LYS A 54 13.32 9.14 -1.06
N LEU A 55 12.24 8.98 -0.28
CA LEU A 55 12.19 8.04 0.84
C LEU A 55 12.25 6.58 0.39
N SER A 56 11.67 6.27 -0.77
CA SER A 56 11.63 4.90 -1.32
C SER A 56 12.84 4.56 -2.18
N SER A 57 13.80 5.47 -2.35
CA SER A 57 14.94 5.32 -3.28
C SER A 57 14.52 4.98 -4.72
N ILE A 58 13.36 5.47 -5.18
CA ILE A 58 12.92 5.32 -6.57
C ILE A 58 13.23 6.59 -7.32
N HIS A 59 14.15 6.51 -8.28
CA HIS A 59 14.63 7.67 -9.05
C HIS A 59 13.89 7.86 -10.39
N SER A 60 13.13 6.86 -10.84
CA SER A 60 12.38 6.91 -12.10
C SER A 60 10.91 7.22 -11.85
N PHE A 61 10.39 8.24 -12.53
CA PHE A 61 8.97 8.61 -12.50
C PHE A 61 8.06 7.44 -12.94
N THR A 62 8.41 6.80 -14.06
CA THR A 62 7.66 5.66 -14.59
C THR A 62 7.65 4.50 -13.61
N THR A 63 8.79 4.19 -13.00
CA THR A 63 8.88 3.14 -11.99
C THR A 63 8.03 3.48 -10.77
N TYR A 64 8.07 4.72 -10.29
CA TYR A 64 7.23 5.16 -9.16
C TYR A 64 5.74 4.96 -9.45
N HIS A 65 5.26 5.44 -10.60
CA HIS A 65 3.85 5.31 -10.96
C HIS A 65 3.43 3.86 -11.12
N LYS A 66 4.27 3.03 -11.73
CA LYS A 66 4.01 1.59 -11.85
C LYS A 66 3.90 0.92 -10.47
N ARG A 67 4.86 1.17 -9.56
CA ARG A 67 4.84 0.60 -8.19
C ARG A 67 3.65 1.09 -7.37
N LEU A 68 3.29 2.36 -7.49
CA LEU A 68 2.14 2.91 -6.78
C LEU A 68 0.83 2.31 -7.32
N GLY A 69 0.70 2.17 -8.64
CA GLY A 69 -0.42 1.48 -9.28
C GLY A 69 -0.55 0.04 -8.81
N GLU A 70 0.55 -0.71 -8.83
CA GLU A 70 0.57 -2.10 -8.35
C GLU A 70 0.19 -2.19 -6.86
N LEU A 71 0.61 -1.26 -5.99
CA LEU A 71 0.16 -1.22 -4.59
C LEU A 71 -1.36 -0.94 -4.45
N ILE A 72 -1.95 -0.15 -5.35
CA ILE A 72 -3.39 0.07 -5.42
C ILE A 72 -4.08 -1.23 -5.85
N ASP A 73 -3.55 -1.90 -6.88
CA ASP A 73 -4.09 -3.15 -7.41
C ASP A 73 -4.04 -4.28 -6.37
N PHE A 74 -3.03 -4.30 -5.50
CA PHE A 74 -2.94 -5.23 -4.36
C PHE A 74 -3.92 -4.88 -3.22
N GLY A 75 -4.68 -3.79 -3.34
CA GLY A 75 -5.61 -3.33 -2.31
C GLY A 75 -4.92 -2.87 -1.02
N CYS A 76 -3.65 -2.43 -1.11
CA CYS A 76 -2.91 -1.93 0.05
C CYS A 76 -3.27 -0.48 0.40
N LEU A 77 -3.75 0.29 -0.59
CA LEU A 77 -4.03 1.71 -0.41
C LEU A 77 -5.04 2.23 -1.45
N VAL A 78 -5.65 3.38 -1.15
CA VAL A 78 -6.42 4.19 -2.09
C VAL A 78 -5.63 5.47 -2.37
N TYR A 79 -5.54 5.87 -3.64
CA TYR A 79 -4.89 7.11 -4.07
C TYR A 79 -5.91 8.10 -4.61
N SER A 80 -5.96 9.28 -3.99
CA SER A 80 -6.79 10.41 -4.41
C SER A 80 -5.89 11.53 -4.93
N PRO A 81 -5.73 11.67 -6.26
CA PRO A 81 -4.89 12.71 -6.83
C PRO A 81 -5.45 14.10 -6.55
N SER A 82 -4.57 15.06 -6.31
CA SER A 82 -4.89 16.48 -6.36
C SER A 82 -3.92 17.21 -7.27
N PHE A 83 -4.45 18.04 -8.17
CA PHE A 83 -3.66 18.94 -9.02
C PHE A 83 -3.40 20.28 -8.35
N ASP A 84 -3.97 20.51 -7.16
CA ASP A 84 -3.78 21.73 -6.39
C ASP A 84 -2.54 21.61 -5.48
N PRO A 85 -1.52 22.49 -5.64
CA PRO A 85 -0.30 22.48 -4.84
C PRO A 85 -0.53 22.62 -3.32
N ILE A 86 -1.65 23.21 -2.91
CA ILE A 86 -2.03 23.43 -1.51
C ILE A 86 -2.74 22.20 -0.94
N LEU A 87 -3.59 21.55 -1.74
CA LEU A 87 -4.36 20.40 -1.28
C LEU A 87 -3.54 19.11 -1.23
N ALA A 88 -2.53 18.96 -2.11
CA ALA A 88 -1.67 17.78 -2.29
C ALA A 88 -2.45 16.47 -2.54
N SER A 89 -1.81 15.48 -3.18
CA SER A 89 -2.47 14.17 -3.31
C SER A 89 -2.62 13.50 -1.95
N GLN A 90 -3.66 12.69 -1.79
CA GLN A 90 -3.93 11.94 -0.57
C GLN A 90 -3.77 10.45 -0.79
N ILE A 91 -3.32 9.77 0.26
CA ILE A 91 -3.29 8.31 0.35
C ILE A 91 -4.11 7.90 1.57
N GLU A 92 -4.92 6.87 1.39
CA GLU A 92 -5.54 6.12 2.48
C GLU A 92 -4.88 4.74 2.56
N LEU A 93 -4.35 4.37 3.73
CA LEU A 93 -3.84 3.01 3.95
C LEU A 93 -4.98 2.07 4.30
N LEU A 94 -5.00 0.90 3.68
CA LEU A 94 -6.01 -0.15 3.91
C LEU A 94 -5.42 -1.30 4.72
N PRO A 95 -6.21 -2.02 5.54
CA PRO A 95 -5.75 -3.24 6.21
C PRO A 95 -5.22 -4.27 5.20
N ILE A 96 -4.02 -4.81 5.43
CA ILE A 96 -3.45 -5.83 4.55
C ILE A 96 -4.22 -7.14 4.72
N LYS A 97 -4.83 -7.62 3.63
CA LYS A 97 -5.55 -8.89 3.59
C LYS A 97 -4.63 -9.96 2.99
N ILE A 98 -4.32 -10.99 3.76
CA ILE A 98 -3.54 -12.14 3.29
C ILE A 98 -4.53 -13.22 2.81
N PRO A 99 -4.46 -13.67 1.54
CA PRO A 99 -5.29 -14.77 1.04
C PRO A 99 -5.09 -16.02 1.92
N GLY A 100 -6.18 -16.60 2.39
CA GLY A 100 -6.17 -17.78 3.27
C GLY A 100 -6.06 -17.49 4.77
N GLN A 101 -5.97 -16.22 5.20
CA GLN A 101 -5.95 -15.87 6.63
C GLN A 101 -7.34 -15.56 7.23
N PHE A 102 -8.42 -15.77 6.45
CA PHE A 102 -9.81 -15.72 6.92
C PHE A 102 -10.27 -17.03 7.62
N TYR A 103 -9.36 -17.87 8.10
CA TYR A 103 -9.69 -19.10 8.84
C TYR A 103 -10.11 -18.84 10.31
N GLY A 104 -10.68 -17.67 10.61
CA GLY A 104 -11.01 -17.24 11.98
C GLY A 104 -12.38 -16.57 12.17
N ASP A 105 -13.09 -16.19 11.10
CA ASP A 105 -14.45 -15.68 11.20
C ASP A 105 -15.36 -16.51 10.31
N SER A 106 -16.26 -17.24 10.95
CA SER A 106 -17.20 -18.21 10.40
C SER A 106 -18.09 -17.61 9.29
N VAL A 107 -18.42 -18.45 8.28
CA VAL A 107 -19.45 -18.28 7.23
C VAL A 107 -18.94 -17.44 6.03
N ASP A 108 -18.66 -17.93 4.81
CA ASP A 108 -19.36 -18.89 3.96
C ASP A 108 -18.38 -19.74 3.13
N ARG A 109 -18.63 -21.05 3.08
CA ARG A 109 -18.09 -21.93 2.05
C ARG A 109 -19.11 -21.99 0.92
N HIS A 110 -18.87 -21.29 -0.18
CA HIS A 110 -19.18 -21.65 -1.58
C HIS A 110 -19.05 -20.38 -2.45
N ILE A 111 -18.45 -20.53 -3.65
CA ILE A 111 -18.27 -19.51 -4.72
C ILE A 111 -17.05 -18.58 -4.49
N ALA A 112 -16.10 -18.35 -5.40
CA ALA A 112 -15.74 -18.90 -6.70
C ALA A 112 -14.32 -18.43 -7.07
N GLU A 113 -13.70 -19.20 -7.97
CA GLU A 113 -12.74 -18.86 -9.03
C GLU A 113 -11.80 -17.63 -8.90
N SER A 114 -10.51 -17.91 -9.16
CA SER A 114 -9.41 -16.95 -9.29
C SER A 114 -9.72 -15.86 -10.34
N PRO A 115 -9.61 -14.56 -10.01
CA PRO A 115 -9.81 -13.48 -10.98
C PRO A 115 -8.56 -13.14 -11.80
N PHE A 116 -7.49 -13.93 -11.71
CA PHE A 116 -6.26 -13.68 -12.46
C PHE A 116 -6.00 -14.83 -13.43
N SER A 117 -6.50 -14.66 -14.66
CA SER A 117 -6.06 -15.33 -15.89
C SER A 117 -5.28 -14.34 -16.75
#